data_AF-X0Z8L4-F1
#
_entry.id   AF-X0Z8L4-F1
#
_cell.length_a   1.000
_cell.length_b   1.000
_cell.length_c   1.000
_cell.angle_alpha   90.00
_cell.angle_beta   90.00
_cell.angle_gamma   90.00
#
_symmetry.space_group_name_H-M   'P 1'
#
loop_
_entity.id
_entity.type
_entity.pdbx_description
1 polymer ?
#
loop_
_entity_poly.entity_id
_entity_poly.type
_entity_poly.pdbx_seq_one_letter_code
_entity_poly.pdbx_strand_id
1 'polypeptide(L)'
;MVTDNNSHNSKIIKRKATYRIKGEPIEILEEVRINLKNNKEIFDEEIEDKNLEKIYNQYRKKHSLLTSNKIKETREKYGVSQRAFSRILGWGEVTIHRYETGALQDRSHNDALVLLENPDNMKTLLENNKNKINSKDYVKIRANLQKLIKDDIDKTLEENITKKYFNEALDEYCGYSQFNYEKFVNMILFFAVNIKRLFKTKLMKLLFYSDFVNFHNNTLSITGLKYIKNHYGPTPIKYELLLGELFEKYISYQIEYVKTSKDNVEEYEFIKPLEKPTMGIFSQEEMNSMEEVLNAFKHLTSEKITQCSHKEEAWTKPKDKEIISYEYAKNLTCI
;
A
#
# COMPACT_ATOMS: atom_id res chain seq x y z
N MET A 1 63.39 -9.19 23.98
CA MET A 1 61.93 -9.27 24.20
C MET A 1 61.27 -9.33 22.84
N VAL A 2 61.02 -10.55 22.37
CA VAL A 2 60.46 -10.80 21.03
C VAL A 2 58.95 -10.65 21.12
N THR A 3 58.44 -9.69 20.36
CA THR A 3 57.03 -9.48 20.06
C THR A 3 56.53 -10.62 19.17
N ASP A 4 55.81 -11.60 19.73
CA ASP A 4 55.11 -12.60 18.92
C ASP A 4 53.67 -12.15 18.62
N ASN A 5 53.54 -11.49 17.47
CA ASN A 5 52.29 -11.34 16.75
C ASN A 5 51.80 -12.72 16.29
N ASN A 6 50.93 -13.36 17.08
CA ASN A 6 50.39 -14.70 16.79
C ASN A 6 48.97 -14.65 16.18
N SER A 7 48.72 -13.77 15.21
CA SER A 7 47.40 -13.64 14.55
C SER A 7 47.18 -14.57 13.35
N HIS A 8 48.07 -15.52 13.04
CA HIS A 8 48.06 -16.26 11.76
C HIS A 8 48.11 -17.80 11.80
N ASN A 9 47.74 -18.47 12.91
CA ASN A 9 47.78 -19.94 12.98
C ASN A 9 46.42 -20.66 13.12
N SER A 10 45.34 -20.11 12.54
CA SER A 10 44.05 -20.80 12.47
C SER A 10 43.38 -20.67 11.11
N LYS A 11 42.58 -21.67 10.73
CA LYS A 11 41.69 -21.60 9.56
C LYS A 11 40.28 -22.07 9.94
N ILE A 12 39.27 -21.55 9.24
CA ILE A 12 37.88 -21.99 9.38
C ILE A 12 37.61 -23.03 8.30
N ILE A 13 37.09 -24.19 8.69
CA ILE A 13 36.67 -25.24 7.75
C ILE A 13 35.16 -25.48 7.88
N LYS A 14 34.54 -25.99 6.82
CA LYS A 14 33.13 -26.39 6.81
C LYS A 14 33.03 -27.90 6.80
N ARG A 15 32.17 -28.48 7.65
CA ARG A 15 31.89 -29.92 7.65
C ARG A 15 30.41 -30.20 7.90
N LYS A 16 29.94 -31.36 7.46
CA LYS A 16 28.60 -31.83 7.78
C LYS A 16 28.60 -32.41 9.18
N ALA A 17 27.66 -31.96 10.01
CA ALA A 17 27.46 -32.47 11.36
C ALA A 17 25.98 -32.67 11.64
N THR A 18 25.68 -33.69 12.45
CA THR A 18 24.31 -34.03 12.86
C THR A 18 24.14 -33.82 14.35
N TYR A 19 23.15 -33.02 14.73
CA TYR A 19 22.82 -32.72 16.12
C TYR A 19 21.43 -33.26 16.45
N ARG A 20 21.18 -33.61 17.72
CA ARG A 20 19.85 -34.04 18.18
C ARG A 20 19.13 -32.89 18.87
N ILE A 21 18.07 -32.39 18.25
CA ILE A 21 17.19 -31.37 18.83
C ILE A 21 15.84 -32.01 19.16
N LYS A 22 15.43 -31.97 20.43
CA LYS A 22 14.18 -32.60 20.91
C LYS A 22 14.02 -34.08 20.47
N GLY A 23 15.13 -34.81 20.39
CA GLY A 23 15.16 -36.22 19.99
C GLY A 23 15.28 -36.48 18.48
N GLU A 24 15.23 -35.44 17.64
CA GLU A 24 15.34 -35.56 16.18
C GLU A 24 16.73 -35.18 15.66
N PRO A 25 17.29 -35.92 14.68
CA PRO A 25 18.53 -35.53 14.01
C PRO A 25 18.30 -34.33 13.08
N ILE A 26 19.20 -33.34 13.17
CA ILE A 26 19.26 -32.12 12.35
C ILE A 26 20.67 -32.04 11.74
N GLU A 27 20.74 -31.98 10.40
CA GLU A 27 22.00 -32.00 9.65
C GLU A 27 22.38 -30.60 9.14
N ILE A 28 23.43 -30.01 9.70
CA ILE A 28 23.94 -28.70 9.25
C ILE A 28 25.33 -28.81 8.62
N LEU A 29 25.66 -27.79 7.81
CA LEU A 29 27.04 -27.48 7.45
C LEU A 29 27.61 -26.52 8.51
N GLU A 30 28.27 -27.07 9.51
CA GLU A 30 28.91 -26.29 10.57
C GLU A 30 30.24 -25.70 10.11
N GLU A 31 30.60 -24.56 10.68
CA GLU A 31 31.92 -23.96 10.56
C GLU A 31 32.70 -24.26 11.84
N VAL A 32 33.95 -24.68 11.75
CA VAL A 32 34.81 -24.90 12.93
C VAL A 32 36.17 -24.26 12.70
N ARG A 33 36.71 -23.61 13.74
CA ARG A 33 38.07 -23.07 13.71
C ARG A 33 39.05 -24.17 14.09
N ILE A 34 40.07 -24.38 13.27
CA ILE A 34 41.13 -25.35 13.55
C ILE A 34 42.50 -24.68 13.59
N ASN A 35 43.36 -25.15 14.49
CA ASN A 35 44.74 -24.71 14.61
C ASN A 35 45.58 -25.34 13.48
N LEU A 36 46.33 -24.51 12.74
CA LEU A 36 47.13 -24.97 11.60
C LEU A 36 48.33 -25.86 11.98
N LYS A 37 48.81 -25.80 13.23
CA LYS A 37 49.98 -26.56 13.69
C LYS A 37 49.65 -27.99 14.11
N ASN A 38 48.47 -28.22 14.70
CA ASN A 38 48.10 -29.51 15.28
C ASN A 38 46.74 -30.04 14.82
N ASN A 39 46.05 -29.33 13.91
CA ASN A 39 44.71 -29.64 13.41
C ASN A 39 43.63 -29.83 14.49
N LYS A 40 43.86 -29.34 15.71
CA LYS A 40 42.85 -29.38 16.78
C LYS A 40 41.84 -28.25 16.62
N GLU A 41 40.60 -28.54 16.98
CA GLU A 41 39.52 -27.56 17.06
C GLU A 41 39.83 -26.52 18.14
N ILE A 42 39.58 -25.26 17.79
CA ILE A 42 39.66 -24.11 18.68
C ILE A 42 38.22 -23.66 18.89
N PHE A 43 37.79 -23.62 20.15
CA PHE A 43 36.49 -23.06 20.51
C PHE A 43 36.46 -21.57 20.13
N ASP A 44 35.46 -21.19 19.34
CA ASP A 44 35.22 -19.83 18.88
C ASP A 44 33.74 -19.53 19.10
N GLU A 45 33.46 -18.72 20.12
CA GLU A 45 32.10 -18.42 20.59
C GLU A 45 31.20 -17.88 19.47
N GLU A 46 31.71 -17.01 18.59
CA GLU A 46 30.93 -16.45 17.49
C GLU A 46 30.56 -17.51 16.44
N ILE A 47 31.46 -18.47 16.20
CA ILE A 47 31.23 -19.56 15.24
C ILE A 47 30.23 -20.56 15.83
N GLU A 48 30.36 -20.89 17.11
CA GLU A 48 29.45 -21.77 17.83
C GLU A 48 28.03 -21.21 17.86
N ASP A 49 27.87 -19.91 18.16
CA ASP A 49 26.58 -19.24 18.14
C ASP A 49 25.93 -19.27 16.75
N LYS A 50 26.70 -19.02 15.69
CA LYS A 50 26.23 -19.13 14.30
C LYS A 50 25.81 -20.55 13.94
N ASN A 51 26.55 -21.56 14.38
CA ASN A 51 26.19 -22.95 14.14
C ASN A 51 24.92 -23.33 14.90
N LEU A 52 24.77 -22.90 16.16
CA LEU A 52 23.55 -23.10 16.95
C LEU A 52 22.33 -22.46 16.27
N GLU A 53 22.47 -21.25 15.76
CA GLU A 53 21.42 -20.57 15.01
C GLU A 53 21.02 -21.37 13.74
N LYS A 54 22.01 -21.88 12.98
CA LYS A 54 21.77 -22.75 11.82
C LYS A 54 20.99 -24.00 12.21
N ILE A 55 21.36 -24.66 13.31
CA ILE A 55 20.68 -25.86 13.83
C ILE A 55 19.21 -25.54 14.15
N TYR A 56 18.96 -24.47 14.90
CA TYR A 56 17.61 -24.08 15.28
C TYR A 56 16.77 -23.62 14.09
N ASN A 57 17.35 -22.91 13.13
CA ASN A 57 16.63 -22.49 11.93
C ASN A 57 16.26 -23.67 11.04
N GLN A 58 17.11 -24.69 10.93
CA GLN A 58 16.73 -25.93 10.26
C GLN A 58 15.61 -26.67 10.98
N TYR A 59 15.68 -26.77 12.31
CA TYR A 59 14.61 -27.36 13.10
C TYR A 59 13.28 -26.61 12.88
N ARG A 60 13.31 -25.27 12.93
CA ARG A 60 12.14 -24.42 12.68
C ARG A 60 11.56 -24.65 11.29
N LYS A 61 12.40 -24.70 10.26
CA LYS A 61 11.97 -24.95 8.87
C LYS A 61 11.27 -26.31 8.74
N LYS A 62 11.82 -27.35 9.37
CA LYS A 62 11.24 -28.71 9.34
C LYS A 62 9.87 -28.77 10.02
N HIS A 63 9.67 -27.99 11.09
CA HIS A 63 8.46 -28.01 11.92
C HIS A 63 7.50 -26.84 11.65
N SER A 64 7.74 -26.06 10.60
CA SER A 64 6.98 -24.85 10.24
C SER A 64 6.84 -23.85 11.40
N LEU A 65 7.92 -23.66 12.15
CA LEU A 65 8.00 -22.71 13.25
C LEU A 65 8.55 -21.37 12.75
N LEU A 66 8.08 -20.27 13.36
CA LEU A 66 8.57 -18.92 13.05
C LEU A 66 10.05 -18.76 13.40
N THR A 67 10.77 -18.04 12.56
CA THR A 67 12.16 -17.61 12.84
C THR A 67 12.17 -16.47 13.84
N SER A 68 13.29 -16.29 14.53
CA SER A 68 13.48 -15.19 15.49
C SER A 68 13.26 -13.82 14.84
N ASN A 69 13.73 -13.66 13.59
CA ASN A 69 13.49 -12.45 12.80
C ASN A 69 12.00 -12.26 12.51
N LYS A 70 11.27 -13.31 12.13
CA LYS A 70 9.84 -13.20 11.83
C LYS A 70 9.02 -12.82 13.07
N ILE A 71 9.37 -13.37 14.23
CA ILE A 71 8.76 -13.01 15.52
C ILE A 71 8.98 -11.52 15.81
N LYS A 72 10.23 -11.05 15.63
CA LYS A 72 10.61 -9.66 15.81
C LYS A 72 9.85 -8.72 14.85
N GLU A 73 9.78 -9.07 13.57
CA GLU A 73 9.02 -8.34 12.55
C GLU A 73 7.54 -8.22 12.92
N THR A 74 6.89 -9.31 13.34
CA THR A 74 5.49 -9.29 13.78
C THR A 74 5.29 -8.37 14.98
N ARG A 75 6.20 -8.36 15.95
CA ARG A 75 6.15 -7.44 17.08
C ARG A 75 6.32 -5.99 16.63
N GLU A 76 7.31 -5.73 15.80
CA GLU A 76 7.66 -4.38 15.35
C GLU A 76 6.61 -3.77 14.43
N LYS A 77 5.92 -4.59 13.62
CA LYS A 77 4.71 -4.22 12.86
C LYS A 77 3.72 -3.46 13.75
N TYR A 78 3.47 -3.96 14.96
CA TYR A 78 2.54 -3.34 15.90
C TYR A 78 3.15 -2.24 16.78
N GLY A 79 4.45 -1.96 16.66
CA GLY A 79 5.13 -0.91 17.42
C GLY A 79 5.23 -1.18 18.92
N VAL A 80 5.21 -2.46 19.33
CA VAL A 80 5.26 -2.91 20.73
C VAL A 80 6.66 -3.30 21.18
N SER A 81 6.97 -3.02 22.45
CA SER A 81 8.19 -3.53 23.08
C SER A 81 8.08 -5.03 23.40
N GLN A 82 9.21 -5.72 23.57
CA GLN A 82 9.23 -7.15 23.94
C GLN A 82 8.42 -7.40 25.23
N ARG A 83 8.55 -6.53 26.24
CA ARG A 83 7.80 -6.64 27.51
C ARG A 83 6.30 -6.45 27.31
N ALA A 84 5.89 -5.42 26.56
CA ALA A 84 4.48 -5.19 26.28
C ALA A 84 3.86 -6.35 25.48
N PHE A 85 4.59 -6.88 24.50
CA PHE A 85 4.16 -8.02 23.70
C PHE A 85 3.99 -9.29 24.54
N SER A 86 4.93 -9.59 25.45
CA SER A 86 4.79 -10.68 26.43
C SER A 86 3.53 -10.51 27.29
N ARG A 87 3.24 -9.29 27.79
CA ARG A 87 2.04 -9.03 28.61
C ARG A 87 0.73 -9.18 27.83
N ILE A 88 0.70 -8.74 26.57
CA ILE A 88 -0.44 -8.91 25.66
C ILE A 88 -0.75 -10.40 25.47
N LEU A 89 0.29 -11.22 25.28
CA LEU A 89 0.19 -12.67 25.14
C LEU A 89 -0.08 -13.41 26.46
N GLY A 90 0.05 -12.72 27.60
CA GLY A 90 -0.05 -13.34 28.93
C GLY A 90 1.15 -14.24 29.28
N TRP A 91 2.30 -14.02 28.65
CA TRP A 91 3.52 -14.79 28.87
C TRP A 91 4.46 -14.08 29.85
N GLY A 92 5.43 -14.83 30.40
CA GLY A 92 6.48 -14.26 31.24
C GLY A 92 7.29 -13.21 30.47
N GLU A 93 7.74 -12.14 31.14
CA GLU A 93 8.28 -10.94 30.48
C GLU A 93 9.49 -11.20 29.56
N VAL A 94 10.29 -12.23 29.87
CA VAL A 94 11.52 -12.60 29.12
C VAL A 94 11.23 -13.55 27.96
N THR A 95 10.01 -14.07 27.84
CA THR A 95 9.64 -15.11 26.86
C THR A 95 9.89 -14.66 25.42
N ILE A 96 9.41 -13.46 25.07
CA ILE A 96 9.59 -12.89 23.72
C ILE A 96 11.06 -12.58 23.45
N HIS A 97 11.77 -11.99 24.42
CA HIS A 97 13.20 -11.71 24.29
C HIS A 97 13.97 -12.99 23.94
N ARG A 98 13.72 -14.07 24.67
CA ARG A 98 14.32 -15.39 24.46
C ARG A 98 14.09 -15.94 23.05
N TYR A 99 12.90 -15.75 22.48
CA TYR A 99 12.62 -16.21 21.11
C TYR A 99 13.23 -15.31 20.04
N GLU A 100 13.25 -14.00 20.26
CA GLU A 100 13.92 -13.05 19.37
C GLU A 100 15.44 -13.19 19.39
N THR A 101 16.03 -13.71 20.48
CA THR A 101 17.48 -14.00 20.57
C THR A 101 17.87 -15.40 20.13
N GLY A 102 16.94 -16.18 19.55
CA GLY A 102 17.29 -17.42 18.87
C GLY A 102 16.76 -18.70 19.51
N ALA A 103 16.23 -18.68 20.74
CA ALA A 103 15.75 -19.91 21.38
C ALA A 103 14.52 -20.50 20.68
N LEU A 104 14.38 -21.82 20.74
CA LEU A 104 13.22 -22.52 20.18
C LEU A 104 11.97 -22.32 21.04
N GLN A 105 10.89 -21.90 20.38
CA GLN A 105 9.55 -21.87 20.94
C GLN A 105 8.92 -23.27 21.01
N ASP A 106 7.99 -23.44 21.93
CA ASP A 106 7.06 -24.58 21.90
C ASP A 106 5.94 -24.33 20.87
N ARG A 107 5.12 -25.37 20.65
CA ARG A 107 4.09 -25.34 19.61
C ARG A 107 2.99 -24.33 19.93
N SER A 108 2.51 -24.30 21.17
CA SER A 108 1.44 -23.40 21.61
C SER A 108 1.85 -21.94 21.47
N HIS A 109 3.08 -21.60 21.87
CA HIS A 109 3.61 -20.26 21.67
C HIS A 109 3.79 -19.93 20.19
N ASN A 110 4.27 -20.87 19.37
CA ASN A 110 4.38 -20.65 17.94
C ASN A 110 3.03 -20.33 17.29
N ASP A 111 2.02 -21.15 17.57
CA ASP A 111 0.70 -21.01 16.94
C ASP A 111 0.04 -19.68 17.34
N ALA A 112 0.23 -19.24 18.60
CA ALA A 112 -0.19 -17.90 19.01
C ALA A 112 0.52 -16.78 18.23
N LEU A 113 1.84 -16.88 18.02
CA LEU A 113 2.60 -15.88 17.25
C LEU A 113 2.18 -15.86 15.78
N VAL A 114 1.88 -17.03 15.19
CA VAL A 114 1.35 -17.14 13.82
C VAL A 114 -0.01 -16.45 13.71
N LEU A 115 -0.91 -16.66 14.67
CA LEU A 115 -2.21 -15.98 14.68
C LEU A 115 -2.06 -14.46 14.74
N LEU A 116 -1.04 -13.97 15.45
CA LEU A 116 -0.75 -12.54 15.55
C LEU A 116 -0.14 -11.93 14.29
N GLU A 117 0.15 -12.70 13.24
CA GLU A 117 0.46 -12.09 11.94
C GLU A 117 -0.76 -11.33 11.38
N ASN A 118 -1.98 -11.77 11.73
CA ASN A 118 -3.24 -11.10 11.42
C ASN A 118 -3.54 -9.98 12.46
N PRO A 119 -3.66 -8.71 12.03
CA PRO A 119 -3.97 -7.59 12.93
C PRO A 119 -5.28 -7.72 13.72
N ASP A 120 -6.32 -8.39 13.20
CA ASP A 120 -7.59 -8.57 13.91
C ASP A 120 -7.47 -9.47 15.13
N ASN A 121 -6.62 -10.51 15.03
CA ASN A 121 -6.30 -11.37 16.16
C ASN A 121 -5.54 -10.57 17.23
N MET A 122 -4.60 -9.72 16.82
CA MET A 122 -3.87 -8.83 17.73
C MET A 122 -4.78 -7.82 18.42
N LYS A 123 -5.75 -7.24 17.69
CA LYS A 123 -6.78 -6.35 18.25
C LYS A 123 -7.61 -7.07 19.31
N THR A 124 -8.11 -8.26 19.00
CA THR A 124 -8.88 -9.08 19.94
C THR A 124 -8.08 -9.37 21.21
N LEU A 125 -6.81 -9.77 21.06
CA LEU A 125 -5.93 -10.09 22.18
C LEU A 125 -5.60 -8.87 23.05
N LEU A 126 -5.38 -7.70 22.42
CA LEU A 126 -5.12 -6.44 23.11
C LEU A 126 -6.30 -6.01 23.98
N GLU A 127 -7.52 -6.10 23.46
CA GLU A 127 -8.73 -5.74 24.22
C GLU A 127 -8.96 -6.69 25.41
N ASN A 128 -8.79 -8.00 25.19
CA ASN A 128 -8.94 -9.01 26.26
C ASN A 128 -7.91 -8.83 27.39
N ASN A 129 -6.71 -8.32 27.09
CA ASN A 129 -5.65 -8.11 28.08
C ASN A 129 -5.40 -6.64 28.42
N LYS A 130 -6.36 -5.76 28.15
CA LYS A 130 -6.23 -4.31 28.41
C LYS A 130 -5.80 -3.98 29.83
N ASN A 131 -6.28 -4.72 30.82
CA ASN A 131 -5.96 -4.51 32.23
C ASN A 131 -4.51 -4.87 32.61
N LYS A 132 -3.79 -5.59 31.74
CA LYS A 132 -2.40 -6.02 31.97
C LYS A 132 -1.37 -5.06 31.33
N ILE A 133 -1.83 -3.99 30.69
CA ILE A 133 -1.02 -3.05 29.94
C ILE A 133 -1.28 -1.66 30.52
N ASN A 134 -0.24 -0.81 30.58
CA ASN A 134 -0.45 0.56 31.01
C ASN A 134 -1.27 1.34 29.96
N SER A 135 -1.98 2.38 30.41
CA SER A 135 -2.89 3.16 29.57
C SER A 135 -2.20 3.81 28.37
N LYS A 136 -0.97 4.31 28.55
CA LYS A 136 -0.20 4.99 27.50
C LYS A 136 0.16 4.04 26.35
N ASP A 137 0.67 2.85 26.68
CA ASP A 137 1.02 1.83 25.70
C ASP A 137 -0.24 1.32 25.00
N TYR A 138 -1.32 1.03 25.73
CA TYR A 138 -2.58 0.60 25.13
C TYR A 138 -3.10 1.58 24.07
N VAL A 139 -3.14 2.89 24.38
CA VAL A 139 -3.60 3.92 23.43
C VAL A 139 -2.72 3.94 22.17
N LYS A 140 -1.39 3.89 22.33
CA LYS A 140 -0.45 3.91 21.21
C LYS A 140 -0.60 2.68 20.32
N ILE A 141 -0.65 1.48 20.91
CA ILE A 141 -0.75 0.21 20.19
C ILE A 141 -2.09 0.15 19.44
N ARG A 142 -3.18 0.54 20.10
CA ARG A 142 -4.51 0.55 19.50
C ARG A 142 -4.60 1.49 18.31
N ALA A 143 -4.05 2.70 18.40
CA ALA A 143 -4.03 3.64 17.28
C ALA A 143 -3.23 3.09 16.09
N ASN A 144 -2.07 2.47 16.35
CA ASN A 144 -1.27 1.84 15.30
C ASN A 144 -2.00 0.65 14.64
N LEU A 145 -2.64 -0.21 15.45
CA LEU A 145 -3.44 -1.34 14.94
C LEU A 145 -4.61 -0.87 14.08
N GLN A 146 -5.34 0.15 14.52
CA GLN A 146 -6.45 0.71 13.75
C GLN A 146 -5.96 1.25 12.41
N LYS A 147 -4.82 1.94 12.38
CA LYS A 147 -4.20 2.42 11.14
C LYS A 147 -3.84 1.25 10.22
N LEU A 148 -3.12 0.24 10.73
CA LEU A 148 -2.71 -0.93 9.94
C LEU A 148 -3.89 -1.68 9.33
N ILE A 149 -4.96 -1.88 10.10
CA ILE A 149 -6.18 -2.55 9.62
C ILE A 149 -6.85 -1.70 8.53
N LYS A 150 -6.94 -0.38 8.73
CA LYS A 150 -7.51 0.53 7.74
C LYS A 150 -6.69 0.49 6.43
N ASP A 151 -5.38 0.61 6.51
CA ASP A 151 -4.49 0.62 5.35
C ASP A 151 -4.59 -0.71 4.56
N ASP A 152 -4.74 -1.85 5.25
CA ASP A 152 -4.91 -3.18 4.63
C ASP A 152 -6.27 -3.33 3.94
N ILE A 153 -7.34 -2.83 4.56
CA ILE A 153 -8.69 -2.78 3.97
C ILE A 153 -8.69 -1.89 2.73
N ASP A 154 -8.13 -0.69 2.81
CA ASP A 154 -8.06 0.27 1.71
C ASP A 154 -7.31 -0.35 0.51
N LYS A 155 -6.15 -0.97 0.76
CA LYS A 155 -5.38 -1.68 -0.28
C LYS A 155 -6.17 -2.83 -0.89
N THR A 156 -6.83 -3.64 -0.06
CA THR A 156 -7.65 -4.76 -0.54
C THR A 156 -8.83 -4.27 -1.39
N LEU A 157 -9.44 -3.14 -1.01
CA LEU A 157 -10.54 -2.53 -1.75
C LEU A 157 -10.06 -2.00 -3.11
N GLU A 158 -8.94 -1.28 -3.15
CA GLU A 158 -8.28 -0.82 -4.38
C GLU A 158 -8.02 -1.98 -5.35
N GLU A 159 -7.40 -3.06 -4.86
CA GLU A 159 -7.12 -4.25 -5.65
C GLU A 159 -8.39 -4.90 -6.19
N ASN A 160 -9.44 -5.00 -5.36
CA ASN A 160 -10.71 -5.61 -5.76
C ASN A 160 -11.48 -4.77 -6.77
N ILE A 161 -11.46 -3.44 -6.65
CA ILE A 161 -12.06 -2.52 -7.63
C ILE A 161 -11.34 -2.67 -8.97
N THR A 162 -10.01 -2.63 -8.95
CA THR A 162 -9.17 -2.79 -10.15
C THR A 162 -9.42 -4.13 -10.83
N LYS A 163 -9.35 -5.24 -10.06
CA LYS A 163 -9.60 -6.60 -10.57
C LYS A 163 -11.00 -6.78 -11.16
N LYS A 164 -12.01 -6.15 -10.57
CA LYS A 164 -13.42 -6.34 -10.96
C LYS A 164 -13.85 -5.49 -12.15
N TYR A 165 -13.32 -4.27 -12.29
CA TYR A 165 -13.83 -3.29 -13.27
C TYR A 165 -12.79 -2.83 -14.29
N PHE A 166 -11.50 -3.11 -14.06
CA PHE A 166 -10.41 -2.55 -14.87
C PHE A 166 -9.32 -3.59 -15.26
N ASN A 167 -9.57 -4.88 -15.07
CA ASN A 167 -8.63 -5.97 -15.35
C ASN A 167 -8.87 -6.63 -16.73
N GLU A 168 -9.18 -5.82 -17.72
CA GLU A 168 -9.48 -6.26 -19.08
C GLU A 168 -8.25 -6.11 -19.99
N ALA A 169 -8.31 -6.71 -21.19
CA ALA A 169 -7.27 -6.53 -22.20
C ALA A 169 -7.13 -5.05 -22.57
N LEU A 170 -5.90 -4.62 -22.86
CA LEU A 170 -5.64 -3.27 -23.33
C LEU A 170 -6.31 -3.07 -24.69
N ASP A 171 -7.23 -2.12 -24.74
CA ASP A 171 -8.09 -1.85 -25.89
C ASP A 171 -8.24 -0.35 -26.15
N GLU A 172 -8.95 -0.01 -27.23
CA GLU A 172 -9.27 1.36 -27.58
C GLU A 172 -10.14 2.07 -26.53
N TYR A 173 -10.78 1.35 -25.60
CA TYR A 173 -11.71 1.92 -24.63
C TYR A 173 -11.02 2.35 -23.33
N CYS A 174 -9.81 1.86 -23.05
CA CYS A 174 -8.93 2.37 -21.99
C CYS A 174 -7.77 3.22 -22.54
N GLY A 175 -7.79 3.53 -23.84
CA GLY A 175 -6.71 4.24 -24.51
C GLY A 175 -5.37 3.51 -24.43
N TYR A 176 -5.40 2.18 -24.54
CA TYR A 176 -4.25 1.26 -24.48
C TYR A 176 -3.36 1.37 -23.22
N SER A 177 -3.87 1.96 -22.14
CA SER A 177 -3.20 2.01 -20.83
C SER A 177 -3.91 1.14 -19.82
N GLN A 178 -3.15 0.43 -18.99
CA GLN A 178 -3.69 -0.29 -17.82
C GLN A 178 -4.19 0.73 -16.80
N PHE A 179 -5.33 0.46 -16.15
CA PHE A 179 -5.82 1.35 -15.10
C PHE A 179 -4.77 1.53 -14.00
N ASN A 180 -4.39 2.78 -13.77
CA ASN A 180 -3.43 3.16 -12.75
C ASN A 180 -4.16 3.99 -11.69
N TYR A 181 -4.49 3.34 -10.58
CA TYR A 181 -5.19 3.94 -9.46
C TYR A 181 -4.44 5.16 -8.90
N GLU A 182 -3.12 5.06 -8.73
CA GLU A 182 -2.30 6.15 -8.20
C GLU A 182 -2.34 7.40 -9.11
N LYS A 183 -2.22 7.23 -10.42
CA LYS A 183 -2.38 8.32 -11.39
C LYS A 183 -3.79 8.92 -11.36
N PHE A 184 -4.82 8.07 -11.24
CA PHE A 184 -6.20 8.52 -11.09
C PHE A 184 -6.39 9.42 -9.85
N VAL A 185 -5.92 8.98 -8.67
CA VAL A 185 -6.01 9.76 -7.42
C VAL A 185 -5.30 11.10 -7.57
N ASN A 186 -4.06 11.09 -8.06
CA ASN A 186 -3.26 12.29 -8.15
C ASN A 186 -3.74 13.26 -9.24
N MET A 187 -4.38 12.77 -10.31
CA MET A 187 -5.04 13.62 -11.30
C MET A 187 -6.26 14.35 -10.70
N ILE A 188 -7.04 13.67 -9.85
CA ILE A 188 -8.12 14.33 -9.09
C ILE A 188 -7.55 15.41 -8.15
N LEU A 189 -6.51 15.07 -7.39
CA LEU A 189 -5.86 16.01 -6.46
C LEU A 189 -5.27 17.22 -7.20
N PHE A 190 -4.68 17.01 -8.38
CA PHE A 190 -4.19 18.08 -9.24
C PHE A 190 -5.29 19.09 -9.58
N PHE A 191 -6.44 18.64 -10.06
CA PHE A 191 -7.56 19.55 -10.36
C PHE A 191 -8.16 20.18 -9.10
N ALA A 192 -8.29 19.41 -8.01
CA ALA A 192 -8.89 19.88 -6.77
C ALA A 192 -8.07 20.98 -6.09
N VAL A 193 -6.74 20.90 -6.17
CA VAL A 193 -5.84 21.96 -5.66
C VAL A 193 -5.89 23.21 -6.55
N ASN A 194 -6.03 23.04 -7.87
CA ASN A 194 -5.95 24.15 -8.82
C ASN A 194 -7.29 24.86 -9.11
N ILE A 195 -8.43 24.29 -8.68
CA ILE A 195 -9.77 24.82 -8.95
C ILE A 195 -10.55 24.99 -7.63
N LYS A 196 -10.70 26.24 -7.18
CA LYS A 196 -11.34 26.58 -5.89
C LYS A 196 -12.75 26.02 -5.68
N ARG A 197 -13.56 25.96 -6.74
CA ARG A 197 -14.96 25.48 -6.73
C ARG A 197 -15.10 24.30 -7.70
N LEU A 198 -14.41 23.21 -7.41
CA LEU A 198 -14.43 22.02 -8.24
C LEU A 198 -15.68 21.16 -7.95
N PHE A 199 -16.71 21.33 -8.77
CA PHE A 199 -17.88 20.46 -8.73
C PHE A 199 -17.60 19.07 -9.28
N LYS A 200 -18.29 18.05 -8.76
CA LYS A 200 -18.23 16.66 -9.26
C LYS A 200 -18.48 16.58 -10.77
N THR A 201 -19.48 17.29 -11.28
CA THR A 201 -19.82 17.33 -12.72
C THR A 201 -18.73 17.95 -13.60
N LYS A 202 -17.94 18.86 -13.04
CA LYS A 202 -16.76 19.44 -13.71
C LYS A 202 -15.59 18.45 -13.66
N LEU A 203 -15.33 17.84 -12.50
CA LEU A 203 -14.26 16.85 -12.36
C LEU A 203 -14.40 15.72 -13.39
N MET A 204 -15.59 15.12 -13.55
CA MET A 204 -15.77 14.00 -14.50
C MET A 204 -15.30 14.35 -15.93
N LYS A 205 -15.54 15.60 -16.35
CA LYS A 205 -15.13 16.09 -17.67
C LYS A 205 -13.64 16.39 -17.72
N LEU A 206 -13.07 16.96 -16.67
CA LEU A 206 -11.62 17.18 -16.59
C LEU A 206 -10.84 15.87 -16.68
N LEU A 207 -11.31 14.81 -16.01
CA LEU A 207 -10.70 13.47 -16.12
C LEU A 207 -10.78 12.95 -17.57
N PHE A 208 -11.99 12.99 -18.16
CA PHE A 208 -12.21 12.60 -19.55
C PHE A 208 -11.28 13.33 -20.52
N TYR A 209 -11.24 14.66 -20.46
CA TYR A 209 -10.43 15.46 -21.36
C TYR A 209 -8.92 15.24 -21.13
N SER A 210 -8.46 15.03 -19.90
CA SER A 210 -7.05 14.74 -19.62
C SER A 210 -6.59 13.45 -20.28
N ASP A 211 -7.38 12.39 -20.12
CA ASP A 211 -7.08 11.13 -20.77
C ASP A 211 -7.18 11.22 -22.30
N PHE A 212 -8.20 11.88 -22.83
CA PHE A 212 -8.43 11.99 -24.28
C PHE A 212 -7.42 12.91 -24.97
N VAL A 213 -6.99 14.01 -24.34
CA VAL A 213 -5.92 14.88 -24.85
C VAL A 213 -4.59 14.15 -24.86
N ASN A 214 -4.25 13.45 -23.77
CA ASN A 214 -3.02 12.68 -23.73
C ASN A 214 -3.02 11.57 -24.79
N PHE A 215 -4.17 10.93 -25.00
CA PHE A 215 -4.32 9.94 -26.07
C PHE A 215 -4.22 10.57 -27.46
N HIS A 216 -4.80 11.73 -27.69
CA HIS A 216 -4.67 12.46 -28.96
C HIS A 216 -3.20 12.76 -29.27
N ASN A 217 -2.46 13.26 -28.28
CA ASN A 217 -1.07 13.69 -28.44
C ASN A 217 -0.08 12.52 -28.47
N ASN A 218 -0.34 11.46 -27.70
CA ASN A 218 0.65 10.43 -27.37
C ASN A 218 0.18 8.99 -27.58
N THR A 219 -1.03 8.77 -28.11
CA THR A 219 -1.66 7.45 -28.35
C THR A 219 -1.92 6.58 -27.11
N LEU A 220 -1.70 7.12 -25.91
CA LEU A 220 -1.93 6.46 -24.62
C LEU A 220 -2.76 7.35 -23.72
N SER A 221 -3.69 6.78 -22.96
CA SER A 221 -4.37 7.52 -21.89
C SER A 221 -3.47 7.67 -20.66
N ILE A 222 -3.77 8.63 -19.79
CA ILE A 222 -2.99 8.87 -18.55
C ILE A 222 -3.30 7.79 -17.52
N THR A 223 -4.60 7.52 -17.32
CA THR A 223 -5.07 6.72 -16.19
C THR A 223 -5.55 5.33 -16.55
N GLY A 224 -5.82 5.03 -17.83
CA GLY A 224 -6.45 3.78 -18.23
C GLY A 224 -7.94 3.67 -17.86
N LEU A 225 -8.59 4.78 -17.50
CA LEU A 225 -10.03 4.79 -17.23
C LEU A 225 -10.84 4.52 -18.50
N LYS A 226 -11.96 3.80 -18.34
CA LYS A 226 -12.99 3.70 -19.38
C LYS A 226 -14.08 4.73 -19.11
N TYR A 227 -14.61 5.34 -20.17
CA TYR A 227 -15.63 6.38 -20.09
C TYR A 227 -16.94 5.92 -20.71
N ILE A 228 -18.07 6.35 -20.16
CA ILE A 228 -19.40 6.10 -20.72
C ILE A 228 -20.11 7.40 -21.07
N LYS A 229 -20.97 7.34 -22.07
CA LYS A 229 -21.91 8.43 -22.34
C LYS A 229 -22.96 8.47 -21.23
N ASN A 230 -23.06 9.63 -20.59
CA ASN A 230 -24.11 9.95 -19.63
C ASN A 230 -24.86 11.23 -20.03
N HIS A 231 -26.04 11.42 -19.45
CA HIS A 231 -26.96 12.50 -19.78
C HIS A 231 -26.33 13.91 -19.73
N TYR A 232 -25.37 14.15 -18.81
CA TYR A 232 -24.71 15.46 -18.62
C TYR A 232 -23.25 15.50 -19.09
N GLY A 233 -22.86 14.58 -19.95
CA GLY A 233 -21.51 14.47 -20.51
C GLY A 233 -20.85 13.11 -20.23
N PRO A 234 -19.63 12.90 -20.75
CA PRO A 234 -18.85 11.69 -20.49
C PRO A 234 -18.41 11.61 -19.02
N THR A 235 -18.40 10.41 -18.47
CA THR A 235 -17.91 10.16 -17.10
C THR A 235 -17.16 8.83 -17.02
N PRO A 236 -16.17 8.67 -16.13
CA PRO A 236 -15.56 7.37 -15.87
C PRO A 236 -16.58 6.30 -15.49
N ILE A 237 -16.36 5.07 -15.90
CA ILE A 237 -17.13 3.92 -15.42
C ILE A 237 -16.94 3.79 -13.90
N LYS A 238 -18.04 3.53 -13.19
CA LYS A 238 -18.07 3.39 -11.70
C LYS A 238 -17.49 4.58 -10.93
N TYR A 239 -17.56 5.80 -11.48
CA TYR A 239 -17.04 7.00 -10.82
C TYR A 239 -17.55 7.20 -9.38
N GLU A 240 -18.78 6.77 -9.04
CA GLU A 240 -19.32 6.89 -7.67
C GLU A 240 -18.61 5.97 -6.68
N LEU A 241 -18.31 4.74 -7.09
CA LEU A 241 -17.53 3.80 -6.29
C LEU A 241 -16.11 4.31 -6.10
N LEU A 242 -15.49 4.79 -7.18
CA LEU A 242 -14.14 5.35 -7.15
C LEU A 242 -14.06 6.57 -6.23
N LEU A 243 -14.93 7.56 -6.41
CA LEU A 243 -14.96 8.75 -5.56
C LEU A 243 -15.29 8.42 -4.10
N GLY A 244 -16.17 7.43 -3.86
CA GLY A 244 -16.50 6.96 -2.52
C GLY A 244 -15.32 6.34 -1.80
N GLU A 245 -14.47 5.60 -2.51
CA GLU A 245 -13.23 5.03 -1.95
C GLU A 245 -12.18 6.10 -1.64
N LEU A 246 -12.12 7.18 -2.43
CA LEU A 246 -11.23 8.31 -2.15
C LEU A 246 -11.71 9.23 -1.01
N PHE A 247 -12.98 9.13 -0.62
CA PHE A 247 -13.59 10.01 0.36
C PHE A 247 -12.98 9.81 1.75
N GLU A 248 -12.78 10.89 2.49
CA GLU A 248 -12.07 10.96 3.79
C GLU A 248 -10.57 10.61 3.76
N LYS A 249 -10.11 9.89 2.74
CA LYS A 249 -8.70 9.52 2.54
C LYS A 249 -7.94 10.60 1.76
N TYR A 250 -8.42 10.95 0.57
CA TYR A 250 -7.76 11.91 -0.33
C TYR A 250 -8.59 13.16 -0.59
N ILE A 251 -9.92 13.03 -0.58
CA ILE A 251 -10.85 14.12 -0.84
C ILE A 251 -11.99 14.14 0.18
N SER A 252 -12.62 15.30 0.34
CA SER A 252 -13.90 15.44 1.03
C SER A 252 -14.79 16.43 0.29
N TYR A 253 -15.98 16.69 0.83
CA TYR A 253 -16.84 17.75 0.34
C TYR A 253 -16.75 19.00 1.22
N GLN A 254 -16.70 20.15 0.57
CA GLN A 254 -16.90 21.45 1.19
C GLN A 254 -18.26 21.99 0.75
N ILE A 255 -19.06 22.42 1.73
CA ILE A 255 -20.38 22.98 1.51
C ILE A 255 -20.32 24.50 1.63
N GLU A 256 -20.89 25.20 0.65
CA GLU A 256 -21.08 26.65 0.67
C GLU A 256 -22.58 26.96 0.55
N TYR A 257 -23.09 27.79 1.45
CA TYR A 257 -24.48 28.25 1.41
C TYR A 257 -24.53 29.66 0.82
N VAL A 258 -25.29 29.83 -0.26
CA VAL A 258 -25.44 31.10 -0.97
C VAL A 258 -26.89 31.55 -0.87
N LYS A 259 -27.12 32.70 -0.25
CA LYS A 259 -28.46 33.29 -0.17
C LYS A 259 -28.83 33.92 -1.51
N THR A 260 -29.82 33.37 -2.20
CA THR A 260 -30.26 33.86 -3.52
C THR A 260 -31.47 34.79 -3.44
N SER A 261 -32.28 34.69 -2.38
CA SER A 261 -33.36 35.62 -2.09
C SER A 261 -33.64 35.70 -0.58
N LYS A 262 -34.66 36.47 -0.14
CA LYS A 262 -35.01 36.62 1.29
C LYS A 262 -35.25 35.28 1.98
N ASP A 263 -35.87 34.34 1.26
CA ASP A 263 -36.34 33.04 1.77
C ASP A 263 -35.65 31.83 1.11
N ASN A 264 -34.70 32.06 0.19
CA ASN A 264 -34.02 30.98 -0.53
C ASN A 264 -32.51 30.99 -0.29
N VAL A 265 -31.99 29.83 0.13
CA VAL A 265 -30.57 29.55 0.32
C VAL A 265 -30.24 28.33 -0.51
N GLU A 266 -29.31 28.48 -1.44
CA GLU A 266 -28.80 27.38 -2.25
C GLU A 266 -27.57 26.79 -1.59
N GLU A 267 -27.49 25.47 -1.63
CA GLU A 267 -26.36 24.70 -1.12
C GLU A 267 -25.49 24.25 -2.30
N TYR A 268 -24.20 24.51 -2.21
CA TYR A 268 -23.22 24.09 -3.21
C TYR A 268 -22.18 23.17 -2.58
N GLU A 269 -22.04 21.99 -3.19
CA GLU A 269 -21.07 20.98 -2.79
C GLU A 269 -19.88 20.95 -3.76
N PHE A 270 -18.66 21.08 -3.24
CA PHE A 270 -17.43 21.05 -4.03
C PHE A 270 -16.42 20.07 -3.45
N ILE A 271 -15.60 19.50 -4.33
CA ILE A 271 -14.51 18.61 -3.95
C ILE A 271 -13.41 19.44 -3.29
N LYS A 272 -13.01 19.02 -2.09
CA LYS A 272 -11.92 19.57 -1.31
C LYS A 272 -10.79 18.53 -1.22
N PRO A 273 -9.56 18.87 -1.63
CA PRO A 273 -8.42 17.97 -1.45
C PRO A 273 -8.00 17.92 0.02
N LEU A 274 -7.67 16.72 0.51
CA LEU A 274 -7.08 16.48 1.84
C LEU A 274 -5.56 16.32 1.76
N GLU A 275 -5.04 16.02 0.57
CA GLU A 275 -3.63 15.84 0.28
C GLU A 275 -3.19 16.68 -0.93
N LYS A 276 -1.87 16.76 -1.17
CA LYS A 276 -1.29 17.37 -2.37
C LYS A 276 -1.02 16.28 -3.42
N PRO A 277 -1.16 16.59 -4.72
CA PRO A 277 -0.81 15.62 -5.76
C PRO A 277 0.69 15.33 -5.75
N THR A 278 1.05 14.06 -5.85
CA THR A 278 2.40 13.58 -6.10
C THR A 278 2.65 13.63 -7.60
N MET A 279 3.24 14.73 -8.09
CA MET A 279 3.41 14.94 -9.53
C MET A 279 4.46 14.03 -10.18
N GLY A 280 5.42 13.51 -9.42
CA GLY A 280 6.54 12.70 -9.94
C GLY A 280 6.15 11.33 -10.52
N ILE A 281 4.87 10.93 -10.41
CA ILE A 281 4.35 9.70 -11.02
C ILE A 281 3.92 9.88 -12.48
N PHE A 282 3.74 11.14 -12.91
CA PHE A 282 3.35 11.48 -14.28
C PHE A 282 4.60 11.77 -15.10
N SER A 283 4.57 11.33 -16.37
CA SER A 283 5.52 11.77 -17.38
C SER A 283 5.32 13.26 -17.73
N GLN A 284 6.30 13.85 -18.42
CA GLN A 284 6.18 15.23 -18.84
C GLN A 284 5.03 15.42 -19.85
N GLU A 285 4.79 14.47 -20.76
CA GLU A 285 3.68 14.57 -21.70
C GLU A 285 2.31 14.51 -21.01
N GLU A 286 2.17 13.66 -19.98
CA GLU A 286 0.95 13.57 -19.17
C GLU A 286 0.69 14.85 -18.37
N MET A 287 1.74 15.42 -17.77
CA MET A 287 1.64 16.71 -17.07
C MET A 287 1.21 17.84 -18.02
N ASN A 288 1.81 17.91 -19.21
CA ASN A 288 1.44 18.90 -20.23
C ASN A 288 -0.04 18.78 -20.61
N SER A 289 -0.54 17.55 -20.81
CA SER A 289 -1.94 17.29 -21.15
C SER A 289 -2.90 17.72 -20.02
N MET A 290 -2.56 17.43 -18.76
CA MET A 290 -3.36 17.88 -17.61
C MET A 290 -3.36 19.42 -17.46
N GLU A 291 -2.23 20.07 -17.70
CA GLU A 291 -2.09 21.53 -17.66
C GLU A 291 -2.88 22.21 -18.79
N GLU A 292 -2.85 21.67 -20.00
CA GLU A 292 -3.66 22.12 -21.13
C GLU A 292 -5.15 22.09 -20.79
N VAL A 293 -5.64 20.97 -20.27
CA VAL A 293 -7.03 20.78 -19.83
C VAL A 293 -7.39 21.73 -18.69
N LEU A 294 -6.49 21.92 -17.72
CA LEU A 294 -6.67 22.88 -16.65
C LEU A 294 -6.84 24.28 -17.24
N ASN A 295 -5.95 24.72 -18.13
CA ASN A 295 -5.97 26.05 -18.71
C ASN A 295 -7.25 26.31 -19.53
N ALA A 296 -7.69 25.31 -20.31
CA ALA A 296 -8.92 25.41 -21.10
C ALA A 296 -10.18 25.57 -20.21
N PHE A 297 -10.26 24.84 -19.10
CA PHE A 297 -11.52 24.72 -18.35
C PHE A 297 -11.54 25.42 -16.98
N LYS A 298 -10.41 25.87 -16.43
CA LYS A 298 -10.32 26.43 -15.06
C LYS A 298 -11.39 27.49 -14.76
N HIS A 299 -11.61 28.40 -15.71
CA HIS A 299 -12.54 29.52 -15.56
C HIS A 299 -13.96 29.26 -16.12
N LEU A 300 -14.20 28.08 -16.70
CA LEU A 300 -15.51 27.71 -17.24
C LEU A 300 -16.42 27.09 -16.18
N THR A 301 -17.72 27.38 -16.27
CA THR A 301 -18.76 26.78 -15.42
C THR A 301 -19.05 25.34 -15.86
N SER A 302 -19.55 24.49 -14.94
CA SER A 302 -19.92 23.11 -15.28
C SER A 302 -20.88 23.03 -16.47
N GLU A 303 -21.79 23.98 -16.61
CA GLU A 303 -22.72 24.10 -17.73
C GLU A 303 -22.02 24.35 -19.07
N LYS A 304 -21.08 25.31 -19.13
CA LYS A 304 -20.31 25.58 -20.35
C LYS A 304 -19.49 24.37 -20.79
N ILE A 305 -18.91 23.64 -19.83
CA ILE A 305 -18.15 22.42 -20.12
C ILE A 305 -19.11 21.30 -20.58
N THR A 306 -20.33 21.19 -20.01
CA THR A 306 -21.38 20.29 -20.53
C THR A 306 -21.69 20.58 -21.99
N GLN A 307 -22.00 21.85 -22.31
CA GLN A 307 -22.32 22.29 -23.67
C GLN A 307 -21.18 21.98 -24.64
N CYS A 308 -19.92 22.08 -24.19
CA CYS A 308 -18.77 21.72 -24.98
C CYS A 308 -18.72 20.20 -25.23
N SER A 309 -18.75 19.39 -24.16
CA SER A 309 -18.70 17.94 -24.27
C SER A 309 -19.82 17.34 -25.12
N HIS A 310 -20.99 17.99 -25.17
CA HIS A 310 -22.13 17.55 -25.99
C HIS A 310 -21.94 17.76 -27.50
N LYS A 311 -20.91 18.51 -27.92
CA LYS A 311 -20.53 18.68 -29.32
C LYS A 311 -19.49 17.67 -29.79
N GLU A 312 -18.76 17.07 -28.86
CA GLU A 312 -17.70 16.11 -29.20
C GLU A 312 -18.28 14.82 -29.80
N GLU A 313 -17.57 14.24 -30.76
CA GLU A 313 -17.95 12.93 -31.32
C GLU A 313 -18.03 11.85 -30.25
N ALA A 314 -17.12 11.93 -29.27
CA ALA A 314 -17.08 11.07 -28.10
C ALA A 314 -18.39 11.04 -27.30
N TRP A 315 -19.22 12.08 -27.37
CA TRP A 315 -20.53 12.10 -26.71
C TRP A 315 -21.70 11.92 -27.69
N THR A 316 -21.58 12.41 -28.92
CA THR A 316 -22.68 12.38 -29.90
C THR A 316 -22.87 11.02 -30.55
N LYS A 317 -21.79 10.28 -30.82
CA LYS A 317 -21.84 8.99 -31.53
C LYS A 317 -22.32 7.80 -30.68
N PRO A 318 -21.83 7.60 -29.44
CA PRO A 318 -22.26 6.46 -28.63
C PRO A 318 -23.72 6.57 -28.18
N LYS A 319 -24.35 5.43 -27.89
CA LYS A 319 -25.67 5.35 -27.23
C LYS A 319 -25.55 5.68 -25.74
N ASP A 320 -26.68 6.01 -25.11
CA ASP A 320 -26.69 6.27 -23.67
C ASP A 320 -26.12 5.05 -22.91
N LYS A 321 -25.24 5.31 -21.95
CA LYS A 321 -24.47 4.32 -21.17
C LYS A 321 -23.48 3.45 -21.96
N GLU A 322 -23.31 3.68 -23.25
CA GLU A 322 -22.29 2.98 -24.05
C GLU A 322 -20.89 3.50 -23.71
N ILE A 323 -19.91 2.59 -23.77
CA ILE A 323 -18.50 2.91 -23.57
C ILE A 323 -18.00 3.75 -24.75
N ILE A 324 -17.24 4.79 -24.45
CA ILE A 324 -16.70 5.74 -25.42
C ILE A 324 -15.32 5.24 -25.87
N SER A 325 -15.14 5.05 -27.17
CA SER A 325 -13.82 4.75 -27.74
C SER A 325 -12.92 5.99 -27.67
N TYR A 326 -11.64 5.77 -27.31
CA TYR A 326 -10.64 6.83 -27.38
C TYR A 326 -10.30 7.29 -28.80
N GLU A 327 -10.70 6.54 -29.83
CA GLU A 327 -10.49 6.95 -31.22
C GLU A 327 -11.17 8.30 -31.56
N TYR A 328 -12.23 8.67 -30.82
CA TYR A 328 -12.87 9.98 -30.94
C TYR A 328 -11.97 11.14 -30.50
N ALA A 329 -10.86 10.87 -29.79
CA ALA A 329 -9.88 11.88 -29.42
C ALA A 329 -9.28 12.60 -30.64
N LYS A 330 -9.24 11.95 -31.81
CA LYS A 330 -8.76 12.55 -33.07
C LYS A 330 -9.51 13.81 -33.48
N ASN A 331 -10.78 13.93 -33.07
CA ASN A 331 -11.70 14.99 -33.45
C ASN A 331 -12.13 15.85 -32.25
N LEU A 332 -11.32 15.95 -31.20
CA LEU A 332 -11.60 16.86 -30.07
C LEU A 332 -11.65 18.31 -30.55
N THR A 333 -12.62 19.07 -30.04
CA THR A 333 -12.85 20.45 -30.46
C THR A 333 -12.91 21.46 -29.31
N CYS A 334 -13.00 20.99 -28.07
CA CYS A 334 -13.16 21.84 -26.89
C CYS A 334 -11.88 22.28 -26.18
N ILE A 335 -10.73 21.80 -26.64
CA ILE A 335 -9.41 22.13 -26.12
C ILE A 335 -8.59 22.81 -27.21
#